data_AF-A0A5C7S9Y1-F1
#
_entry.id   AF-A0A5C7S9Y1-F1
#
_cell.length_a   1.000
_cell.length_b   1.000
_cell.length_c   1.000
_cell.angle_alpha   90.00
_cell.angle_beta   90.00
_cell.angle_gamma   90.00
#
_symmetry.space_group_name_H-M   'P 1'
#
loop_
_entity.id
_entity.type
_entity.pdbx_description
1 polymer ?
#
loop_
_entity_poly.entity_id
_entity_poly.type
_entity_poly.pdbx_seq_one_letter_code
_entity_poly.pdbx_strand_id
1 'polypeptide(L)'
;ITRVLVAWVTKRLELRGQHESAVVQTNAFAVATLQASIKDLEGKRVATEAVGLTRRFFEKAGVNVEIEFSWGATEVKVPDLVDAIVDITETGSSLRANKLRIVETLMESFPVLVANKQAWADPVKRAKLENMALLLKGALNARDLVGLKMNLPDANLKNLLEALPALRNPTVSPLAQSGWVAVETIIEERVVREIIPRLKALGAEGIIEYPLNKVVY
;
A
#
# COMPACT_ATOMS: atom_id res chain seq x y z
N ILE A 1 -7.94 7.62 -28.06
CA ILE A 1 -7.96 6.65 -26.94
C ILE A 1 -6.80 7.00 -26.01
N THR A 2 -7.06 7.72 -24.91
CA THR A 2 -6.03 8.04 -23.91
C THR A 2 -5.86 6.79 -23.05
N ARG A 3 -4.79 6.02 -23.28
CA ARG A 3 -4.43 4.90 -22.43
C ARG A 3 -4.02 5.45 -21.06
N VAL A 4 -4.85 5.26 -20.05
CA VAL A 4 -4.40 5.27 -18.65
C VAL A 4 -3.70 3.92 -18.47
N LEU A 5 -2.37 3.92 -18.51
CA LEU A 5 -1.60 2.74 -18.18
C LEU A 5 -1.43 2.73 -16.66
N VAL A 6 -1.90 1.66 -16.00
CA VAL A 6 -1.32 1.27 -14.72
C VAL A 6 0.07 0.76 -15.06
N ALA A 7 1.08 1.60 -14.89
CA ALA A 7 2.47 1.25 -15.16
C ALA A 7 3.19 1.08 -13.83
N TRP A 8 3.96 0.01 -13.71
CA TRP A 8 4.96 -0.17 -12.67
C TRP A 8 6.06 0.88 -12.90
N VAL A 9 6.03 2.01 -12.17
CA VAL A 9 7.06 3.05 -12.34
C VAL A 9 8.14 2.91 -11.31
N THR A 10 9.34 2.83 -11.87
CA THR A 10 10.61 2.95 -11.21
C THR A 10 10.94 4.44 -11.05
N LYS A 11 11.04 4.92 -9.80
CA LYS A 11 11.64 6.20 -9.38
C LYS A 11 10.74 7.46 -9.44
N ARG A 12 10.14 7.74 -8.27
CA ARG A 12 9.88 9.04 -7.61
C ARG A 12 9.55 10.25 -8.50
N LEU A 13 8.24 10.51 -8.69
CA LEU A 13 7.71 11.87 -8.62
C LEU A 13 7.50 12.17 -7.13
N GLU A 14 8.41 12.93 -6.53
CA GLU A 14 8.12 13.61 -5.28
C GLU A 14 7.02 14.63 -5.55
N LEU A 15 5.79 14.28 -5.19
CA LEU A 15 4.84 15.29 -4.76
C LEU A 15 5.39 15.80 -3.43
N ARG A 16 6.22 16.86 -3.49
CA ARG A 16 6.63 17.59 -2.29
C ARG A 16 5.36 18.02 -1.55
N GLY A 17 5.13 17.42 -0.39
CA GLY A 17 4.03 17.78 0.49
C GLY A 17 3.45 16.58 1.22
N GLN A 18 3.90 16.42 2.46
CA GLN A 18 3.30 15.66 3.55
C GLN A 18 3.55 14.13 3.58
N HIS A 19 4.02 13.74 4.76
CA HIS A 19 4.41 12.40 5.17
C HIS A 19 3.19 11.47 5.23
N GLU A 20 3.48 10.16 5.12
CA GLU A 20 2.55 9.02 5.18
C GLU A 20 1.77 8.75 3.89
N SER A 21 2.51 8.36 2.85
CA SER A 21 1.93 7.58 1.76
C SER A 21 1.59 6.17 2.29
N ALA A 22 0.30 5.86 2.42
CA ALA A 22 -0.19 4.51 2.64
C ALA A 22 0.42 3.58 1.58
N VAL A 23 1.38 2.75 2.00
CA VAL A 23 2.05 1.80 1.12
C VAL A 23 1.06 0.65 0.87
N VAL A 24 0.43 0.68 -0.29
CA VAL A 24 -0.38 -0.43 -0.79
C VAL A 24 0.59 -1.49 -1.32
N GLN A 25 0.93 -2.46 -0.48
CA GLN A 25 1.61 -3.71 -0.85
C GLN A 25 2.90 -3.50 -1.66
N THR A 26 4.04 -3.44 -0.98
CA THR A 26 5.36 -3.40 -1.62
C THR A 26 5.73 -4.78 -2.15
N ASN A 27 5.86 -4.86 -3.47
CA ASN A 27 6.58 -5.95 -4.10
C ASN A 27 8.04 -5.55 -4.28
N ALA A 28 8.96 -6.50 -4.22
CA ALA A 28 10.36 -6.26 -4.51
C ALA A 28 10.80 -7.09 -5.71
N PHE A 29 11.54 -6.49 -6.64
CA PHE A 29 12.34 -7.27 -7.58
C PHE A 29 13.63 -7.66 -6.88
N ALA A 30 13.89 -8.96 -6.77
CA ALA A 30 15.01 -9.47 -5.99
C ALA A 30 15.79 -10.53 -6.75
N VAL A 31 17.10 -10.58 -6.52
CA VAL A 31 17.96 -11.69 -6.95
C VAL A 31 17.74 -12.84 -5.97
N ALA A 32 17.27 -13.98 -6.48
CA ALA A 32 17.09 -15.19 -5.70
C ALA A 32 18.00 -16.31 -6.22
N THR A 33 18.74 -16.94 -5.32
CA THR A 33 19.78 -17.94 -5.67
C THR A 33 20.12 -18.82 -4.47
N LEU A 34 20.85 -19.91 -4.72
CA LEU A 34 21.52 -20.73 -3.70
C LEU A 34 22.87 -20.11 -3.27
N GLN A 35 23.48 -19.25 -4.10
CA GLN A 35 24.76 -18.60 -3.79
C GLN A 35 24.66 -17.57 -2.65
N ALA A 36 25.81 -17.19 -2.08
CA ALA A 36 25.88 -16.33 -0.89
C ALA A 36 25.67 -14.85 -1.18
N SER A 37 26.09 -14.41 -2.36
CA SER A 37 26.01 -13.01 -2.77
C SER A 37 25.87 -12.88 -4.28
N ILE A 38 25.52 -11.69 -4.74
CA ILE A 38 25.51 -11.38 -6.17
C ILE A 38 26.90 -11.49 -6.81
N LYS A 39 28.00 -11.36 -6.04
CA LYS A 39 29.36 -11.50 -6.57
C LYS A 39 29.67 -12.93 -6.99
N ASP A 40 29.04 -13.91 -6.34
CA ASP A 40 29.17 -15.32 -6.66
C ASP A 40 28.42 -15.71 -7.95
N LEU A 41 27.79 -14.74 -8.62
CA LEU A 41 27.13 -14.88 -9.91
C LEU A 41 28.00 -14.47 -11.10
N GLU A 42 29.27 -14.11 -10.89
CA GLU A 42 30.18 -13.79 -11.99
C GLU A 42 30.26 -14.96 -13.01
N GLY A 43 29.99 -14.65 -14.27
CA GLY A 43 29.97 -15.60 -15.40
C GLY A 43 28.78 -16.56 -15.40
N LYS A 44 27.78 -16.36 -14.54
CA LYS A 44 26.64 -17.28 -14.36
C LYS A 44 25.40 -16.88 -15.14
N ARG A 45 24.44 -17.80 -15.22
CA ARG A 45 23.16 -17.61 -15.92
C ARG A 45 22.07 -17.11 -14.97
N VAL A 46 21.36 -16.07 -15.39
CA VAL A 46 20.27 -15.45 -14.63
C VAL A 46 19.00 -15.40 -15.48
N ALA A 47 17.93 -16.03 -15.01
CA ALA A 47 16.61 -15.96 -15.66
C ALA A 47 15.74 -14.84 -15.09
N THR A 48 15.01 -14.13 -15.95
CA THR A 48 14.10 -13.05 -15.51
C THR A 48 13.08 -12.66 -16.59
N GLU A 49 11.89 -12.21 -16.18
CA GLU A 49 10.96 -11.50 -17.07
C GLU A 49 11.42 -10.04 -17.32
N ALA A 50 12.14 -9.44 -16.35
CA ALA A 50 12.51 -8.02 -16.35
C ALA A 50 13.93 -7.78 -16.90
N VAL A 51 14.23 -8.33 -18.09
CA VAL A 51 15.59 -8.37 -18.69
C VAL A 51 16.32 -7.03 -18.63
N GLY A 52 15.67 -5.93 -19.02
CA GLY A 52 16.29 -4.61 -19.02
C GLY A 52 16.59 -4.06 -17.62
N LEU A 53 15.76 -4.38 -16.62
CA LEU A 53 15.98 -4.00 -15.23
C LEU A 53 17.16 -4.79 -14.64
N THR A 54 17.15 -6.10 -14.84
CA THR A 54 18.18 -7.03 -14.36
C THR A 54 19.54 -6.69 -14.95
N ARG A 55 19.61 -6.42 -16.26
CA ARG A 55 20.85 -6.02 -16.93
C ARG A 55 21.47 -4.77 -16.30
N ARG A 56 20.68 -3.70 -16.15
CA ARG A 56 21.16 -2.45 -15.53
C ARG A 56 21.63 -2.64 -14.10
N PHE A 57 20.98 -3.53 -13.35
CA PHE A 57 21.36 -3.83 -11.98
C PHE A 57 22.74 -4.51 -11.93
N PHE A 58 22.96 -5.57 -12.71
CA PHE A 58 24.24 -6.29 -12.73
C PHE A 58 25.38 -5.45 -13.33
N GLU A 59 25.11 -4.67 -14.38
CA GLU A 59 26.07 -3.69 -14.93
C GLU A 59 26.51 -2.67 -13.87
N LYS A 60 25.56 -2.12 -13.10
CA LYS A 60 25.86 -1.19 -12.01
C LYS A 60 26.63 -1.87 -10.86
N ALA A 61 26.37 -3.15 -10.61
CA ALA A 61 27.07 -3.92 -9.59
C ALA A 61 28.48 -4.37 -10.03
N GLY A 62 28.82 -4.24 -11.33
CA GLY A 62 30.09 -4.69 -11.88
C GLY A 62 30.24 -6.21 -11.90
N VAL A 63 29.13 -6.94 -12.05
CA VAL A 63 29.10 -8.41 -12.11
C VAL A 63 28.59 -8.84 -13.48
N ASN A 64 29.36 -9.64 -14.20
CA ASN A 64 28.97 -10.11 -15.52
C ASN A 64 28.12 -11.38 -15.39
N VAL A 65 26.93 -11.36 -15.99
CA VAL A 65 26.00 -12.50 -16.01
C VAL A 65 25.41 -12.68 -17.41
N GLU A 66 25.13 -13.92 -17.78
CA GLU A 66 24.31 -14.23 -18.95
C GLU A 66 22.84 -14.14 -18.55
N ILE A 67 22.10 -13.19 -19.14
CA ILE A 67 20.69 -12.96 -18.80
C ILE A 67 19.82 -13.59 -19.87
N GLU A 68 18.96 -14.52 -19.46
CA GLU A 68 17.93 -15.12 -20.31
C GLU A 68 16.53 -14.65 -19.92
N PHE A 69 15.67 -14.51 -20.93
CA PHE A 69 14.25 -14.27 -20.70
C PHE A 69 13.59 -15.57 -20.23
N SER A 70 12.81 -15.48 -19.15
CA SER A 70 12.00 -16.57 -18.64
C SER A 70 10.60 -16.08 -18.37
N TRP A 71 9.62 -16.97 -18.41
CA TRP A 71 8.24 -16.71 -18.00
C TRP A 71 7.71 -17.88 -17.16
N GLY A 72 6.70 -17.61 -16.35
CA GLY A 72 6.09 -18.64 -15.51
C GLY A 72 6.94 -18.98 -14.29
N ALA A 73 6.90 -20.24 -13.84
CA ALA A 73 7.62 -20.70 -12.64
C ALA A 73 9.14 -20.67 -12.85
N THR A 74 9.73 -19.50 -12.71
CA THR A 74 11.15 -19.27 -12.99
C THR A 74 12.02 -19.81 -11.86
N GLU A 75 11.47 -19.96 -10.65
CA GLU A 75 12.14 -20.54 -9.47
C GLU A 75 12.56 -21.99 -9.67
N VAL A 76 11.79 -22.79 -10.39
CA VAL A 76 12.09 -24.22 -10.60
C VAL A 76 13.27 -24.46 -11.54
N LYS A 77 13.74 -23.40 -12.23
CA LYS A 77 14.88 -23.49 -13.14
C LYS A 77 16.22 -23.53 -12.41
N VAL A 78 16.25 -23.15 -11.13
CA VAL A 78 17.46 -23.17 -10.31
C VAL A 78 17.57 -24.53 -9.60
N PRO A 79 18.75 -25.20 -9.60
CA PRO A 79 20.02 -24.79 -10.23
C PRO A 79 20.25 -25.37 -11.63
N ASP A 80 19.33 -26.19 -12.15
CA ASP A 80 19.61 -27.07 -13.28
C ASP A 80 19.75 -26.32 -14.62
N LEU A 81 18.94 -25.27 -14.83
CA LEU A 81 18.92 -24.49 -16.06
C LEU A 81 19.61 -23.14 -15.89
N VAL A 82 19.47 -22.50 -14.72
CA VAL A 82 20.12 -21.23 -14.40
C VAL A 82 20.62 -21.21 -12.95
N ASP A 83 21.56 -20.34 -12.66
CA ASP A 83 22.20 -20.24 -11.34
C ASP A 83 21.45 -19.31 -10.39
N ALA A 84 20.74 -18.32 -10.94
CA ALA A 84 19.93 -17.38 -10.19
C ALA A 84 18.74 -16.91 -11.01
N ILE A 85 17.80 -16.29 -10.32
CA ILE A 85 16.66 -15.62 -10.95
C ILE A 85 16.56 -14.19 -10.44
N VAL A 86 15.97 -13.33 -11.25
CA VAL A 86 15.46 -12.03 -10.79
C VAL A 86 13.97 -12.01 -11.01
N ASP A 87 13.22 -11.93 -9.91
CA ASP A 87 11.77 -12.02 -9.93
C ASP A 87 11.11 -11.09 -8.91
N ILE A 88 9.82 -10.85 -9.11
CA ILE A 88 8.95 -10.13 -8.19
C ILE A 88 8.63 -11.04 -7.02
N THR A 89 8.88 -10.56 -5.82
CA THR A 89 8.52 -11.22 -4.57
C THR A 89 7.81 -10.25 -3.64
N GLU A 90 6.77 -10.73 -2.97
CA GLU A 90 6.11 -10.02 -1.88
C GLU A 90 6.60 -10.57 -0.54
N THR A 91 6.18 -11.80 -0.20
CA THR A 91 6.53 -12.44 1.07
C THR A 91 7.78 -13.31 1.00
N GLY A 92 8.28 -13.61 -0.20
CA GLY A 92 9.36 -14.57 -0.44
C GLY A 92 8.96 -16.04 -0.25
N SER A 93 7.66 -16.35 -0.13
CA SER A 93 7.17 -17.71 0.12
C SER A 93 7.50 -18.67 -1.04
N SER A 94 7.27 -18.27 -2.30
CA SER A 94 7.59 -19.07 -3.48
C SER A 94 9.10 -19.38 -3.57
N LEU A 95 9.94 -18.37 -3.34
CA LEU A 95 11.39 -18.51 -3.33
C LEU A 95 11.84 -19.52 -2.27
N ARG A 96 11.31 -19.42 -1.04
CA ARG A 96 11.62 -20.36 0.06
C ARG A 96 11.15 -21.78 -0.24
N ALA A 97 9.98 -21.95 -0.85
CA ALA A 97 9.48 -23.27 -1.26
C ALA A 97 10.43 -23.97 -2.24
N ASN A 98 11.14 -23.20 -3.06
CA ASN A 98 12.17 -23.68 -3.99
C ASN A 98 13.60 -23.61 -3.41
N LYS A 99 13.75 -23.46 -2.08
CA LYS A 99 15.03 -23.38 -1.37
C LYS A 99 15.94 -22.22 -1.81
N LEU A 100 15.38 -21.21 -2.47
CA LEU A 100 16.10 -20.00 -2.85
C LEU A 100 16.12 -19.00 -1.70
N ARG A 101 17.19 -18.23 -1.62
CA ARG A 101 17.28 -17.05 -0.75
C ARG A 101 17.42 -15.78 -1.59
N ILE A 102 16.86 -14.71 -1.06
CA ILE A 102 17.07 -13.36 -1.59
C ILE A 102 18.47 -12.90 -1.16
N VAL A 103 19.32 -12.56 -2.12
CA VAL A 103 20.69 -12.07 -1.85
C VAL A 103 20.84 -10.57 -2.11
N GLU A 104 19.96 -9.98 -2.91
CA GLU A 104 19.91 -8.55 -3.15
C GLU A 104 18.54 -8.12 -3.67
N THR A 105 18.13 -6.90 -3.30
CA THR A 105 16.90 -6.28 -3.80
C THR A 105 17.25 -5.25 -4.86
N LEU A 106 16.78 -5.46 -6.10
CA LEU A 106 16.99 -4.53 -7.19
C LEU A 106 16.19 -3.24 -6.97
N MET A 107 14.93 -3.42 -6.56
CA MET A 107 14.02 -2.32 -6.24
C MET A 107 12.76 -2.79 -5.53
N GLU A 108 12.16 -1.84 -4.83
CA GLU A 108 10.78 -1.92 -4.37
C GLU A 108 9.85 -1.29 -5.40
N SER A 109 8.66 -1.87 -5.54
CA SER A 109 7.64 -1.49 -6.49
C SER A 109 6.29 -1.40 -5.80
N PHE A 110 5.52 -0.41 -6.21
CA PHE A 110 4.17 -0.15 -5.74
C PHE A 110 3.34 0.39 -6.91
N PRO A 111 2.01 0.17 -6.90
CA PRO A 111 1.13 0.75 -7.90
C PRO A 111 1.21 2.27 -7.89
N VAL A 112 1.30 2.89 -9.07
CA VAL A 112 1.29 4.35 -9.21
C VAL A 112 0.35 4.80 -10.32
N LEU A 113 -0.21 6.00 -10.17
CA LEU A 113 -0.92 6.69 -11.24
C LEU A 113 0.09 7.49 -12.08
N VAL A 114 0.21 7.14 -13.35
CA VAL A 114 1.21 7.73 -14.26
C VAL A 114 0.52 8.53 -15.36
N ALA A 115 0.97 9.76 -15.56
CA ALA A 115 0.49 10.62 -16.62
C ALA A 115 1.55 10.79 -17.72
N ASN A 116 1.12 10.65 -18.98
CA ASN A 116 1.95 11.05 -20.12
C ASN A 116 2.18 12.58 -20.09
N LYS A 117 3.40 13.04 -20.39
CA LYS A 117 3.78 14.47 -20.35
C LYS A 117 2.91 15.36 -21.24
N GLN A 118 2.53 14.90 -22.44
CA GLN A 118 1.66 15.65 -23.34
C GLN A 118 0.22 15.72 -22.81
N ALA A 119 -0.26 14.63 -22.20
CA ALA A 119 -1.57 14.63 -21.54
C ALA A 119 -1.60 15.54 -20.30
N TRP A 120 -0.49 15.66 -19.58
CA TRP A 120 -0.35 16.57 -18.45
C TRP A 120 -0.32 18.05 -18.86
N ALA A 121 0.22 18.36 -20.04
CA ALA A 121 0.25 19.72 -20.58
C ALA A 121 -1.12 20.20 -21.12
N ASP A 122 -2.01 19.27 -21.48
CA ASP A 122 -3.39 19.56 -21.90
C ASP A 122 -4.27 19.85 -20.67
N PRO A 123 -4.84 21.08 -20.51
CA PRO A 123 -5.59 21.45 -19.32
C PRO A 123 -6.82 20.57 -19.05
N VAL A 124 -7.51 20.13 -20.10
CA VAL A 124 -8.73 19.32 -19.96
C VAL A 124 -8.39 17.92 -19.51
N LYS A 125 -7.31 17.33 -20.05
CA LYS A 125 -6.84 16.01 -19.62
C LYS A 125 -6.23 16.06 -18.22
N ARG A 126 -5.47 17.11 -17.91
CA ARG A 126 -4.90 17.32 -16.58
C ARG A 126 -5.98 17.39 -15.50
N ALA A 127 -7.03 18.18 -15.70
CA ALA A 127 -8.13 18.26 -14.74
C ALA A 127 -8.79 16.89 -14.48
N LYS A 128 -8.96 16.07 -15.52
CA LYS A 128 -9.47 14.69 -15.36
C LYS A 128 -8.52 13.80 -14.56
N LEU A 129 -7.22 13.90 -14.82
CA LEU A 129 -6.20 13.15 -14.08
C LEU A 129 -6.14 13.57 -12.60
N GLU A 130 -6.23 14.87 -12.33
CA GLU A 130 -6.26 15.42 -10.97
C GLU A 130 -7.51 14.93 -10.22
N ASN A 131 -8.69 14.90 -10.87
CA ASN A 131 -9.90 14.33 -10.28
C ASN A 131 -9.76 12.83 -9.98
N MET A 132 -9.16 12.05 -10.87
CA MET A 132 -8.88 10.63 -10.60
C MET A 132 -7.91 10.47 -9.42
N ALA A 133 -6.85 11.27 -9.37
CA ALA A 133 -5.88 11.24 -8.28
C ALA A 133 -6.54 11.59 -6.94
N LEU A 134 -7.43 12.59 -6.91
CA LEU A 134 -8.21 12.96 -5.73
C LEU A 134 -9.07 11.79 -5.23
N LEU A 135 -9.79 11.13 -6.13
CA LEU A 135 -10.67 10.00 -5.78
C LEU A 135 -9.88 8.78 -5.28
N LEU A 136 -8.75 8.47 -5.91
CA LEU A 136 -7.86 7.38 -5.49
C LEU A 136 -7.24 7.68 -4.12
N LYS A 137 -6.74 8.91 -3.90
CA LYS A 137 -6.26 9.35 -2.58
C LYS A 137 -7.36 9.24 -1.53
N GLY A 138 -8.59 9.65 -1.87
CA GLY A 138 -9.73 9.52 -0.98
C GLY A 138 -10.01 8.07 -0.56
N ALA A 139 -9.91 7.12 -1.49
CA ALA A 139 -10.06 5.70 -1.19
C ALA A 139 -8.91 5.19 -0.29
N LEU A 140 -7.66 5.58 -0.57
CA LEU A 140 -6.51 5.23 0.26
C LEU A 140 -6.63 5.76 1.70
N ASN A 141 -7.06 7.01 1.84
CA ASN A 141 -7.28 7.63 3.16
C ASN A 141 -8.37 6.92 3.97
N ALA A 142 -9.36 6.32 3.30
CA ALA A 142 -10.46 5.61 3.95
C ALA A 142 -10.11 4.18 4.34
N ARG A 143 -9.05 3.61 3.76
CA ARG A 143 -8.76 2.17 3.80
C ARG A 143 -8.73 1.59 5.21
N ASP A 144 -8.12 2.30 6.13
CA ASP A 144 -7.90 1.84 7.50
C ASP A 144 -8.78 2.60 8.52
N LEU A 145 -9.81 3.30 8.01
CA LEU A 145 -10.74 4.11 8.80
C LEU A 145 -12.16 3.55 8.73
N VAL A 146 -12.86 3.62 9.86
CA VAL A 146 -14.28 3.29 9.95
C VAL A 146 -15.06 4.46 10.55
N GLY A 147 -16.33 4.55 10.17
CA GLY A 147 -17.28 5.40 10.88
C GLY A 147 -17.83 4.67 12.08
N LEU A 148 -17.89 5.35 13.22
CA LEU A 148 -18.48 4.86 14.45
C LEU A 148 -19.61 5.80 14.86
N LYS A 149 -20.81 5.24 15.00
CA LYS A 149 -22.01 5.95 15.44
C LYS A 149 -22.56 5.31 16.70
N MET A 150 -22.96 6.11 17.68
CA MET A 150 -23.49 5.62 18.95
C MET A 150 -24.48 6.61 19.55
N ASN A 151 -25.31 6.14 20.47
CA ASN A 151 -26.14 6.98 21.35
C ASN A 151 -25.51 7.01 22.74
N LEU A 152 -25.64 8.13 23.45
CA LEU A 152 -25.08 8.31 24.78
C LEU A 152 -26.00 9.22 25.62
N PRO A 153 -26.13 8.98 26.95
CA PRO A 153 -26.66 9.98 27.86
C PRO A 153 -25.83 11.27 27.81
N ASP A 154 -26.49 12.42 27.71
CA ASP A 154 -25.84 13.73 27.58
C ASP A 154 -24.85 14.02 28.73
N ALA A 155 -25.20 13.59 29.95
CA ALA A 155 -24.36 13.71 31.13
C ALA A 155 -22.96 13.06 30.99
N ASN A 156 -22.82 12.06 30.12
CA ASN A 156 -21.58 11.31 29.93
C ASN A 156 -20.77 11.81 28.72
N LEU A 157 -21.26 12.81 27.97
CA LEU A 157 -20.63 13.30 26.75
C LEU A 157 -19.18 13.75 26.98
N LYS A 158 -18.92 14.49 28.06
CA LYS A 158 -17.58 14.98 28.37
C LYS A 158 -16.58 13.83 28.54
N ASN A 159 -16.95 12.81 29.31
CA ASN A 159 -16.10 11.64 29.56
C ASN A 159 -15.86 10.83 28.27
N LEU A 160 -16.85 10.78 27.37
CA LEU A 160 -16.69 10.19 26.05
C LEU A 160 -15.68 10.95 25.20
N LEU A 161 -15.78 12.28 25.14
CA LEU A 161 -14.86 13.11 24.34
C LEU A 161 -13.40 12.96 24.80
N GLU A 162 -13.17 12.78 26.10
CA GLU A 162 -11.83 12.49 26.66
C GLU A 162 -11.36 11.06 26.36
N ALA A 163 -12.28 10.13 26.12
CA ALA A 163 -11.96 8.73 25.82
C ALA A 163 -11.65 8.48 24.34
N LEU A 164 -12.22 9.27 23.43
CA LEU A 164 -12.04 9.11 22.00
C LEU A 164 -10.63 9.54 21.55
N PRO A 165 -9.98 8.77 20.65
CA PRO A 165 -8.71 9.18 20.05
C PRO A 165 -8.90 10.48 19.25
N ALA A 166 -8.02 11.46 19.46
CA ALA A 166 -8.14 12.87 19.03
C ALA A 166 -8.09 13.12 17.51
N LEU A 167 -8.35 12.12 16.66
CA LEU A 167 -8.16 12.21 15.21
C LEU A 167 -9.11 13.23 14.55
N ARG A 168 -10.34 13.43 15.07
CA ARG A 168 -11.27 14.51 14.67
C ARG A 168 -12.28 14.85 15.78
N ASN A 169 -12.82 16.08 15.75
CA ASN A 169 -13.95 16.46 16.58
C ASN A 169 -15.18 15.63 16.18
N PRO A 170 -15.79 14.85 17.09
CA PRO A 170 -16.97 14.06 16.76
C PRO A 170 -18.18 14.97 16.51
N THR A 171 -19.07 14.53 15.63
CA THR A 171 -20.39 15.15 15.46
C THR A 171 -21.26 14.73 16.63
N VAL A 172 -21.89 15.71 17.29
CA VAL A 172 -22.84 15.48 18.38
C VAL A 172 -24.19 16.04 17.96
N SER A 173 -25.25 15.24 18.04
CA SER A 173 -26.61 15.63 17.65
C SER A 173 -27.62 15.22 18.72
N PRO A 174 -28.54 16.10 19.15
CA PRO A 174 -29.57 15.76 20.12
C PRO A 174 -30.54 14.71 19.54
N LEU A 175 -30.99 13.78 20.37
CA LEU A 175 -32.03 12.81 20.00
C LEU A 175 -33.44 13.33 20.33
N ALA A 176 -34.45 12.70 19.72
CA ALA A 176 -35.85 12.98 20.03
C ALA A 176 -36.19 12.67 21.50
N GLN A 177 -35.52 11.68 22.09
CA GLN A 177 -35.59 11.40 23.52
C GLN A 177 -34.71 12.41 24.27
N SER A 178 -35.31 13.13 25.22
CA SER A 178 -34.60 14.07 26.08
C SER A 178 -33.51 13.36 26.91
N GLY A 179 -32.38 14.04 27.09
CA GLY A 179 -31.24 13.55 27.87
C GLY A 179 -30.28 12.63 27.11
N TRP A 180 -30.46 12.46 25.80
CA TRP A 180 -29.60 11.63 24.96
C TRP A 180 -29.08 12.38 23.72
N VAL A 181 -27.88 12.00 23.30
CA VAL A 181 -27.20 12.50 22.11
C VAL A 181 -26.74 11.34 21.24
N ALA A 182 -26.79 11.53 19.92
CA ALA A 182 -26.04 10.72 18.97
C ALA A 182 -24.64 11.32 18.80
N VAL A 183 -23.64 10.45 18.84
CA VAL A 183 -22.24 10.80 18.61
C VAL A 183 -21.73 10.00 17.42
N GLU A 184 -21.10 10.70 16.48
CA GLU A 184 -20.53 10.11 15.27
C GLU A 184 -19.09 10.57 15.09
N THR A 185 -18.18 9.62 14.85
CA THR A 185 -16.76 9.88 14.69
C THR A 185 -16.13 8.95 13.65
N ILE A 186 -14.99 9.35 13.11
CA ILE A 186 -14.16 8.54 12.23
C ILE A 186 -12.89 8.18 12.98
N ILE A 187 -12.61 6.89 13.10
CA ILE A 187 -11.45 6.36 13.81
C ILE A 187 -10.75 5.27 13.00
N GLU A 188 -9.52 4.95 13.38
CA GLU A 188 -8.79 3.84 12.79
C GLU A 188 -9.39 2.50 13.19
N GLU A 189 -9.58 1.60 12.23
CA GLU A 189 -10.21 0.28 12.41
C GLU A 189 -9.52 -0.54 13.52
N ARG A 190 -8.19 -0.48 13.59
CA ARG A 190 -7.39 -1.19 14.61
C ARG A 190 -7.73 -0.78 16.05
N VAL A 191 -8.17 0.46 16.27
CA VAL A 191 -8.49 1.01 17.59
C VAL A 191 -9.92 0.64 18.02
N VAL A 192 -10.79 0.28 17.08
CA VAL A 192 -12.21 0.02 17.32
C VAL A 192 -12.41 -1.09 18.37
N ARG A 193 -11.63 -2.18 18.26
CA ARG A 193 -11.71 -3.34 19.17
C ARG A 193 -11.40 -2.96 20.62
N GLU A 194 -10.55 -1.96 20.83
CA GLU A 194 -10.16 -1.49 22.15
C GLU A 194 -11.15 -0.47 22.70
N ILE A 195 -11.69 0.40 21.83
CA ILE A 195 -12.54 1.51 22.28
C ILE A 195 -13.98 1.08 22.56
N ILE A 196 -14.58 0.16 21.77
CA ILE A 196 -15.99 -0.24 21.93
C ILE A 196 -16.34 -0.67 23.37
N PRO A 197 -15.56 -1.53 24.05
CA PRO A 197 -15.83 -1.90 25.45
C PRO A 197 -15.81 -0.69 26.39
N ARG A 198 -14.87 0.25 26.19
CA ARG A 198 -14.76 1.48 26.99
C ARG A 198 -15.96 2.39 26.74
N LEU A 199 -16.41 2.53 25.49
CA LEU A 199 -17.62 3.28 25.13
C LEU A 199 -18.85 2.70 25.83
N LYS A 200 -18.97 1.36 25.84
CA LYS A 200 -20.07 0.68 26.52
C LYS A 200 -20.07 0.92 28.03
N ALA A 201 -18.89 0.89 28.66
CA ALA A 201 -18.74 1.21 30.09
C ALA A 201 -19.09 2.67 30.42
N LEU A 202 -18.92 3.59 29.48
CA LEU A 202 -19.34 4.99 29.58
C LEU A 202 -20.84 5.20 29.30
N GLY A 203 -21.61 4.14 29.05
CA GLY A 203 -23.04 4.19 28.82
C GLY A 203 -23.45 4.36 27.36
N ALA A 204 -22.53 4.14 26.40
CA ALA A 204 -22.89 4.19 24.99
C ALA A 204 -23.80 3.01 24.61
N GLU A 205 -24.80 3.28 23.78
CA GLU A 205 -25.77 2.31 23.26
C GLU A 205 -25.88 2.41 21.74
N GLY A 206 -26.34 1.34 21.10
CA GLY A 206 -26.50 1.31 19.64
C GLY A 206 -25.21 1.67 18.90
N ILE A 207 -24.07 1.14 19.36
CA ILE A 207 -22.77 1.35 18.72
C ILE A 207 -22.77 0.61 17.37
N ILE A 208 -22.60 1.37 16.29
CA ILE A 208 -22.58 0.90 14.91
C ILE A 208 -21.24 1.28 14.30
N GLU A 209 -20.54 0.27 13.80
CA GLU A 209 -19.36 0.41 12.97
C GLU A 209 -19.76 0.24 11.50
N TYR A 210 -19.27 1.12 10.63
CA TYR A 210 -19.51 1.00 9.19
C TYR A 210 -18.26 1.38 8.36
N PRO A 211 -18.04 0.69 7.23
CA PRO A 211 -16.86 0.92 6.40
C PRO A 211 -16.94 2.26 5.66
N LEU A 212 -15.79 2.89 5.45
CA LEU A 212 -15.67 4.09 4.65
C LEU A 212 -15.13 3.76 3.26
N ASN A 213 -15.83 4.23 2.22
CA ASN A 213 -15.35 4.03 0.85
C ASN A 213 -14.29 5.05 0.45
N LYS A 214 -14.45 6.31 0.88
CA LYS A 214 -13.56 7.43 0.52
C LYS A 214 -13.60 8.52 1.59
N VAL A 215 -12.44 9.08 1.95
CA VAL A 215 -12.27 10.22 2.84
C VAL A 215 -11.42 11.29 2.14
N VAL A 216 -12.05 12.42 1.81
CA VAL A 216 -11.39 13.57 1.18
C VAL A 216 -11.20 14.66 2.26
N TYR A 217 -10.03 15.32 2.22
CA TYR A 217 -9.67 16.44 3.09
C TYR A 217 -9.67 17.74 2.31
#